data_AF-A0A960Q9U5-F1
#
_entry.id   AF-A0A960Q9U5-F1
#
_cell.length_a   1.000
_cell.length_b   1.000
_cell.length_c   1.000
_cell.angle_alpha   90.00
_cell.angle_beta   90.00
_cell.angle_gamma   90.00
#
_symmetry.space_group_name_H-M   'P 1'
#
loop_
_entity.id
_entity.type
_entity.pdbx_description
1 polymer ?
#
loop_
_entity_poly.entity_id
_entity_poly.type
_entity_poly.pdbx_seq_one_letter_code
_entity_poly.pdbx_strand_id
1 'polypeptide(L)'
;LDSTLDRYSDIAFLSGAAVLFRDSVPMLVASLLALGSGGVISYTRAKAESLAVELKVGLMQRPERVVLFCSGAIFDSSADILLPVSWRGHHALFGTAVAILAVLSTATAVHRTIAGFKSLRRLDETRLKTPPPASPPPP
;
A
#
# COMPACT_ATOMS: atom_id res chain seq x y z
N LEU A 1 9.64 0.49 -15.89
CA LEU A 1 9.43 -0.94 -16.24
C LEU A 1 9.59 -1.84 -15.02
N ASP A 2 10.65 -1.66 -14.23
CA ASP A 2 10.83 -2.41 -12.98
C ASP A 2 9.69 -2.14 -11.96
N SER A 3 9.41 -0.85 -11.71
CA SER A 3 8.33 -0.44 -10.79
C SER A 3 6.90 -0.82 -11.21
N THR A 4 6.69 -1.13 -12.51
CA THR A 4 5.41 -1.61 -13.03
C THR A 4 5.25 -3.11 -12.83
N LEU A 5 6.32 -3.89 -13.00
CA LEU A 5 6.29 -5.33 -12.71
C LEU A 5 6.03 -5.60 -11.23
N ASP A 6 6.63 -4.80 -10.34
CA ASP A 6 6.33 -4.86 -8.91
C ASP A 6 4.83 -4.70 -8.60
N ARG A 7 4.14 -3.82 -9.34
CA ARG A 7 2.70 -3.60 -9.14
C ARG A 7 1.87 -4.78 -9.61
N TYR A 8 2.24 -5.38 -10.75
CA TYR A 8 1.59 -6.59 -11.23
C TYR A 8 1.78 -7.74 -10.24
N SER A 9 2.97 -7.86 -9.66
CA SER A 9 3.28 -8.83 -8.61
C SER A 9 2.39 -8.62 -7.37
N ASP A 10 2.34 -7.39 -6.84
CA ASP A 10 1.47 -7.02 -5.71
C ASP A 10 -0.01 -7.35 -5.98
N ILE A 11 -0.50 -7.05 -7.19
CA ILE A 11 -1.89 -7.33 -7.60
C ILE A 11 -2.13 -8.84 -7.66
N ALA A 12 -1.22 -9.60 -8.26
CA ALA A 12 -1.35 -11.05 -8.40
C ALA A 12 -1.44 -11.73 -7.02
N PHE A 13 -0.56 -11.37 -6.09
CA PHE A 13 -0.56 -11.94 -4.74
C PHE A 13 -1.83 -11.63 -3.95
N LEU A 14 -2.26 -10.36 -3.93
CA LEU A 14 -3.45 -9.95 -3.18
C LEU A 14 -4.76 -10.43 -3.84
N SER A 15 -4.75 -10.61 -5.17
CA SER A 15 -5.87 -11.27 -5.88
C SER A 15 -5.95 -12.75 -5.52
N GLY A 16 -4.81 -13.44 -5.40
CA GLY A 16 -4.76 -14.81 -4.89
C GLY A 16 -5.35 -14.94 -3.49
N ALA A 17 -5.04 -14.01 -2.58
CA ALA A 17 -5.63 -13.98 -1.25
C ALA A 17 -7.14 -13.73 -1.29
N ALA A 18 -7.62 -12.83 -2.16
CA ALA A 18 -9.06 -12.60 -2.34
C ALA A 18 -9.80 -13.86 -2.83
N VAL A 19 -9.20 -14.62 -3.75
CA VAL A 19 -9.77 -15.90 -4.23
C VAL A 19 -9.77 -16.96 -3.12
N LEU A 20 -8.69 -17.04 -2.34
CA LEU A 20 -8.57 -17.99 -1.23
C LEU A 20 -9.63 -17.74 -0.15
N PHE A 21 -9.91 -16.47 0.15
CA PHE A 21 -10.89 -16.06 1.16
C PHE A 21 -12.27 -15.70 0.59
N ARG A 22 -12.61 -16.15 -0.63
CA ARG A 22 -13.87 -15.80 -1.32
C ARG A 22 -15.13 -16.11 -0.52
N ASP A 23 -15.09 -17.18 0.28
CA ASP A 23 -16.24 -17.64 1.07
C ASP A 23 -16.36 -16.89 2.41
N SER A 24 -15.35 -16.08 2.77
CA SER A 24 -15.33 -15.24 3.96
C SER A 24 -15.39 -13.76 3.57
N VAL A 25 -16.60 -13.20 3.58
CA VAL A 25 -16.85 -11.77 3.31
C VAL A 25 -15.86 -10.82 4.02
N PRO A 26 -15.60 -10.92 5.33
CA PRO A 26 -14.68 -9.99 5.99
C PRO A 26 -13.23 -10.09 5.47
N MET A 27 -12.76 -11.30 5.16
CA MET A 27 -11.40 -11.51 4.66
C MET A 27 -11.25 -11.17 3.18
N LEU A 28 -12.31 -11.38 2.39
CA LEU A 28 -12.40 -10.89 1.02
C LEU A 28 -12.30 -9.35 0.99
N VAL A 29 -13.10 -8.67 1.82
CA VAL A 29 -13.05 -7.20 1.94
C VAL A 29 -11.67 -6.73 2.41
N ALA A 30 -11.06 -7.39 3.38
CA ALA A 30 -9.71 -7.07 3.83
C ALA A 30 -8.67 -7.19 2.69
N SER A 31 -8.73 -8.27 1.91
CA SER A 31 -7.84 -8.50 0.77
C SER A 31 -7.99 -7.41 -0.30
N LEU A 32 -9.24 -7.03 -0.62
CA LEU A 32 -9.53 -5.97 -1.57
C LEU A 32 -9.09 -4.58 -1.07
N LEU A 33 -9.26 -4.29 0.22
CA LEU A 33 -8.76 -3.05 0.83
C LEU A 33 -7.23 -2.97 0.80
N ALA A 34 -6.53 -4.08 1.09
CA ALA A 34 -5.08 -4.15 0.97
C ALA A 34 -4.60 -3.89 -0.46
N LEU A 35 -5.32 -4.44 -1.46
CA LEU A 35 -5.04 -4.24 -2.89
C LEU A 35 -5.28 -2.80 -3.32
N GLY A 36 -6.45 -2.23 -3.00
CA GLY A 36 -6.80 -0.84 -3.32
C GLY A 36 -5.83 0.16 -2.68
N SER A 37 -5.42 -0.08 -1.44
CA SER A 37 -4.45 0.77 -0.72
C SER A 37 -3.10 0.85 -1.44
N GLY A 38 -2.63 -0.25 -2.03
CA GLY A 38 -1.40 -0.27 -2.83
C GLY A 38 -1.48 0.65 -4.06
N GLY A 39 -2.65 0.71 -4.70
CA GLY A 39 -2.96 1.62 -5.80
C GLY A 39 -2.99 3.09 -5.38
N VAL A 40 -3.67 3.40 -4.27
CA VAL A 40 -3.75 4.78 -3.73
C VAL A 40 -2.37 5.31 -3.36
N ILE A 41 -1.55 4.52 -2.66
CA ILE A 41 -0.18 4.88 -2.29
C ILE A 41 0.66 5.21 -3.54
N SER A 42 0.56 4.34 -4.54
CA SER A 42 1.24 4.45 -5.82
C SER A 42 0.85 5.71 -6.58
N TYR A 43 -0.44 6.04 -6.60
CA TYR A 43 -0.97 7.25 -7.23
C TYR A 43 -0.52 8.51 -6.49
N THR A 44 -0.64 8.51 -5.16
CA THR A 44 -0.28 9.66 -4.32
C THR A 44 1.18 10.03 -4.50
N ARG A 45 2.07 9.03 -4.58
CA ARG A 45 3.50 9.26 -4.88
C ARG A 45 3.70 9.86 -6.27
N ALA A 46 3.12 9.26 -7.31
CA ALA A 46 3.25 9.77 -8.67
C ALA A 46 2.72 11.21 -8.81
N LYS A 47 1.60 11.52 -8.13
CA LYS A 47 1.02 12.87 -8.10
C LYS A 47 1.92 13.86 -7.38
N ALA A 48 2.52 13.48 -6.25
CA ALA A 48 3.45 14.35 -5.52
C ALA A 48 4.73 14.63 -6.33
N GLU A 49 5.31 13.60 -6.96
CA GLU A 49 6.47 13.75 -7.85
C GLU A 49 6.15 14.69 -9.03
N SER A 50 4.95 14.62 -9.61
CA SER A 50 4.51 15.54 -10.68
C SER A 50 4.40 17.01 -10.24
N LEU A 51 4.27 17.26 -8.93
CA LEU A 51 4.18 18.59 -8.33
C LEU A 51 5.51 19.02 -7.69
N ALA A 52 6.61 18.32 -7.99
CA ALA A 52 7.94 18.52 -7.41
C ALA A 52 7.96 18.42 -5.87
N VAL A 53 7.08 17.60 -5.29
CA VAL A 53 6.98 17.36 -3.85
C VAL A 53 7.51 15.97 -3.51
N GLU A 54 8.53 15.90 -2.67
CA GLU A 54 9.07 14.64 -2.19
C GLU A 54 8.28 14.13 -0.96
N LEU A 55 7.56 13.01 -1.11
CA LEU A 55 6.84 12.36 -0.01
C LEU A 55 7.71 11.29 0.65
N LYS A 56 8.48 11.67 1.68
CA LYS A 56 9.30 10.73 2.49
C LYS A 56 8.53 9.97 3.58
N VAL A 57 7.22 10.13 3.68
CA VAL A 57 6.41 9.62 4.80
C VAL A 57 5.74 8.28 4.46
N GLY A 58 5.74 7.33 5.40
CA GLY A 58 4.97 6.08 5.34
C GLY A 58 5.33 5.13 6.48
N LEU A 59 4.32 4.65 7.22
CA LEU A 59 4.48 3.69 8.32
C LEU A 59 4.85 2.28 7.84
N MET A 60 4.41 1.90 6.64
CA MET A 60 4.74 0.62 6.03
C MET A 60 5.27 0.80 4.61
N GLN A 61 6.49 0.31 4.37
CA GLN A 61 7.15 0.32 3.08
C GLN A 61 6.75 -0.90 2.24
N ARG A 62 7.03 -0.84 0.94
CA ARG A 62 6.79 -1.96 0.01
C ARG A 62 7.43 -3.29 0.48
N PRO A 63 8.72 -3.35 0.83
CA PRO A 63 9.35 -4.61 1.23
C PRO A 63 8.69 -5.23 2.47
N GLU A 64 8.27 -4.41 3.43
CA GLU A 64 7.61 -4.88 4.65
C GLU A 64 6.26 -5.55 4.36
N ARG A 65 5.48 -5.01 3.40
CA ARG A 65 4.22 -5.63 2.93
C ARG A 65 4.45 -7.02 2.35
N VAL A 66 5.45 -7.15 1.48
CA VAL A 66 5.78 -8.41 0.83
C VAL A 66 6.29 -9.43 1.84
N VAL A 67 7.17 -9.02 2.75
CA VAL A 67 7.69 -9.89 3.82
C VAL A 67 6.57 -10.36 4.74
N LEU A 68 5.63 -9.50 5.13
CA LEU A 68 4.51 -9.89 5.98
C LEU A 68 3.56 -10.87 5.25
N PHE A 69 3.28 -10.63 3.96
CA PHE A 69 2.45 -11.53 3.16
C PHE A 69 3.09 -12.91 2.99
N CYS A 70 4.36 -12.94 2.56
CA CYS A 70 5.10 -14.17 2.34
C CYS A 70 5.34 -14.94 3.64
N SER A 71 5.66 -14.25 4.74
CA SER A 71 5.83 -14.91 6.04
C SER A 71 4.52 -15.53 6.51
N GLY A 72 3.39 -14.82 6.42
CA GLY A 72 2.07 -15.37 6.71
C GLY A 72 1.78 -16.65 5.92
N ALA A 73 2.08 -16.65 4.61
CA ALA A 73 1.85 -17.82 3.75
C ALA A 73 2.78 -19.00 4.10
N ILE A 74 4.05 -18.75 4.39
CA ILE A 74 5.02 -19.78 4.75
C ILE A 74 4.67 -20.41 6.10
N PHE A 75 4.30 -19.60 7.09
CA PHE A 75 3.92 -20.09 8.42
C PHE A 75 2.62 -20.90 8.38
N ASP A 76 1.63 -20.47 7.61
CA ASP A 76 0.39 -21.21 7.39
C ASP A 76 0.67 -22.57 6.73
N SER A 77 1.48 -22.58 5.67
CA SER A 77 1.85 -23.81 4.96
C SER A 77 2.70 -24.76 5.83
N SER A 78 3.57 -24.22 6.68
CA SER A 78 4.38 -25.01 7.62
C SER A 78 3.53 -25.60 8.74
N ALA A 79 2.54 -24.84 9.24
CA ALA A 79 1.60 -25.32 10.25
C ALA A 79 0.72 -26.46 9.71
N ASP A 80 0.27 -26.36 8.46
CA ASP A 80 -0.48 -27.42 7.77
C ASP A 80 0.30 -28.74 7.59
N ILE A 81 1.64 -28.67 7.58
CA ILE A 81 2.52 -29.85 7.51
C ILE A 81 2.74 -30.46 8.89
N LEU A 82 2.84 -29.63 9.94
CA LEU A 82 3.21 -30.06 11.29
C LEU A 82 2.02 -30.49 12.15
N LEU A 83 0.82 -29.94 11.89
CA LEU A 83 -0.38 -30.17 12.70
C LEU A 83 -1.25 -31.33 12.17
N PRO A 84 -2.13 -31.90 13.02
CA PRO A 84 -3.03 -32.99 12.63
C PRO A 84 -3.94 -32.59 11.46
N VAL A 85 -4.33 -33.56 10.63
CA VAL A 85 -5.13 -33.35 9.41
C VAL A 85 -6.46 -32.62 9.64
N SER A 86 -6.97 -32.62 10.88
CA SER A 86 -8.17 -31.90 11.30
C SER A 86 -8.05 -30.38 11.30
N TRP A 87 -6.82 -29.85 11.26
CA TRP A 87 -6.56 -28.40 11.16
C TRP A 87 -6.31 -27.94 9.73
N ARG A 88 -6.18 -28.88 8.78
CA ARG A 88 -5.81 -28.58 7.41
C ARG A 88 -6.92 -27.80 6.72
N GLY A 89 -6.60 -26.58 6.26
CA GLY A 89 -7.56 -25.66 5.63
C GLY A 89 -8.06 -24.53 6.53
N HIS A 90 -7.70 -24.52 7.82
CA HIS A 90 -7.84 -23.31 8.63
C HIS A 90 -6.67 -22.37 8.31
N HIS A 91 -6.79 -21.60 7.23
CA HIS A 91 -5.85 -20.54 6.82
C HIS A 91 -5.87 -19.34 7.78
N ALA A 92 -5.87 -19.58 9.09
CA ALA A 92 -5.98 -18.58 10.13
C ALA A 92 -4.71 -17.74 10.26
N LEU A 93 -3.53 -18.35 10.09
CA LEU A 93 -2.26 -17.63 10.15
C LEU A 93 -2.12 -16.72 8.93
N PHE A 94 -2.43 -17.23 7.75
CA PHE A 94 -2.43 -16.39 6.56
C PHE A 94 -3.53 -15.31 6.61
N GLY A 95 -4.72 -15.64 7.08
CA GLY A 95 -5.84 -14.69 7.23
C GLY A 95 -5.51 -13.55 8.19
N THR A 96 -4.86 -13.82 9.32
CA THR A 96 -4.41 -12.79 10.25
C THR A 96 -3.34 -11.88 9.63
N ALA A 97 -2.38 -12.44 8.89
CA ALA A 97 -1.40 -11.64 8.16
C ALA A 97 -2.06 -10.71 7.12
N VAL A 98 -3.05 -11.21 6.37
CA VAL A 98 -3.84 -10.42 5.41
C VAL A 98 -4.66 -9.34 6.10
N ALA A 99 -5.26 -9.63 7.26
CA ALA A 99 -6.00 -8.64 8.04
C ALA A 99 -5.08 -7.51 8.54
N ILE A 100 -3.90 -7.85 9.06
CA ILE A 100 -2.89 -6.87 9.47
C ILE A 100 -2.45 -6.03 8.26
N LEU A 101 -2.16 -6.67 7.12
CA LEU A 101 -1.80 -6.00 5.88
C LEU A 101 -2.89 -5.01 5.43
N ALA A 102 -4.16 -5.41 5.50
CA ALA A 102 -5.29 -4.58 5.12
C ALA A 102 -5.37 -3.32 5.99
N VAL A 103 -5.31 -3.49 7.31
CA VAL A 103 -5.37 -2.37 8.27
C VAL A 103 -4.19 -1.44 8.10
N LEU A 104 -2.96 -1.97 8.10
CA LEU A 104 -1.74 -1.16 8.01
C LEU A 104 -1.60 -0.47 6.65
N SER A 105 -1.98 -1.15 5.55
CA SER A 105 -1.94 -0.56 4.21
C SER A 105 -2.96 0.57 4.08
N THR A 106 -4.17 0.38 4.61
CA THR A 106 -5.22 1.42 4.59
C THR A 106 -4.81 2.63 5.43
N ALA A 107 -4.31 2.39 6.64
CA ALA A 107 -3.80 3.45 7.51
C ALA A 107 -2.64 4.22 6.85
N THR A 108 -1.72 3.52 6.20
CA THR A 108 -0.59 4.13 5.48
C THR A 108 -1.07 4.94 4.26
N ALA A 109 -2.05 4.43 3.52
CA ALA A 109 -2.64 5.15 2.38
C ALA A 109 -3.25 6.48 2.85
N VAL A 110 -4.08 6.45 3.88
CA VAL A 110 -4.70 7.65 4.47
C VAL A 110 -3.64 8.63 4.96
N HIS A 111 -2.64 8.15 5.73
CA HIS A 111 -1.56 8.98 6.23
C HIS A 111 -0.79 9.67 5.10
N ARG A 112 -0.46 8.94 4.02
CA ARG A 112 0.25 9.48 2.85
C ARG A 112 -0.58 10.50 2.10
N THR A 113 -1.87 10.24 1.91
CA THR A 113 -2.77 11.18 1.23
C THR A 113 -2.87 12.48 2.02
N ILE A 114 -3.09 12.42 3.34
CA ILE A 114 -3.14 13.61 4.20
C ILE A 114 -1.80 14.36 4.19
N ALA A 115 -0.68 13.66 4.28
CA ALA A 115 0.65 14.27 4.22
C ALA A 115 0.89 14.96 2.87
N GLY A 116 0.48 14.33 1.76
CA GLY A 116 0.50 14.92 0.42
C GLY A 116 -0.28 16.22 0.34
N PHE A 117 -1.52 16.23 0.79
CA PHE A 117 -2.35 17.44 0.82
C PHE A 117 -1.73 18.56 1.66
N LYS A 118 -1.17 18.24 2.83
CA LYS A 118 -0.54 19.23 3.71
C LYS A 118 0.73 19.83 3.07
N SER A 119 1.53 19.02 2.39
CA SER A 119 2.73 19.49 1.70
C SER A 119 2.40 20.41 0.52
N LEU A 120 1.35 20.08 -0.24
CA LEU A 120 0.88 20.93 -1.35
C LEU A 120 0.38 22.28 -0.87
N ARG A 121 -0.43 22.30 0.19
CA ARG A 121 -0.93 23.55 0.76
C ARG A 121 0.20 24.47 1.23
N ARG A 122 1.26 23.92 1.82
CA ARG A 122 2.45 24.71 2.22
C ARG A 122 3.18 25.34 1.04
N LEU A 123 3.27 24.64 -0.09
CA LEU A 123 3.89 25.18 -1.30
C LEU A 123 3.06 26.32 -1.90
N ASP A 124 1.74 26.19 -1.88
CA ASP A 124 0.83 27.23 -2.35
C ASP A 124 0.94 28.49 -1.48
N GLU A 125 0.94 28.32 -0.15
CA GLU A 125 1.18 29.40 0.81
C GLU A 125 2.55 30.08 0.61
N THR A 126 3.58 29.32 0.22
CA THR A 126 4.92 29.87 -0.06
C THR A 126 4.97 30.61 -1.40
N ARG A 127 4.34 30.07 -2.46
CA ARG A 127 4.24 30.74 -3.76
C ARG A 127 3.49 32.06 -3.65
N LEU A 128 2.40 32.12 -2.89
CA LEU A 128 1.64 33.35 -2.67
C LEU A 128 2.42 34.43 -1.93
N LYS A 129 3.32 34.05 -1.00
CA LYS A 129 4.15 34.99 -0.24
C LYS A 129 5.38 35.50 -1.03
N THR A 130 5.73 34.86 -2.14
CA THR A 130 6.91 35.24 -2.94
C THR A 130 6.44 35.93 -4.21
N PRO A 131 6.76 37.21 -4.47
CA PRO A 131 6.39 37.87 -5.72
C PRO A 131 7.01 37.11 -6.90
N PRO A 132 6.33 37.04 -8.07
CA PRO A 132 6.93 36.46 -9.26
C PRO A 132 8.25 37.19 -9.57
N PRO A 133 9.29 36.47 -10.03
CA PRO A 133 10.52 37.12 -10.47
C PRO A 133 10.15 38.13 -11.56
N ALA A 134 10.68 39.35 -11.44
CA ALA A 134 10.49 40.39 -12.44
C ALA A 134 10.83 39.81 -13.81
N SER A 135 9.91 39.95 -14.78
CA SER A 135 10.14 39.52 -16.15
C SER A 135 11.50 40.07 -16.62
N PRO A 136 12.34 39.25 -17.28
CA PRO A 136 13.59 39.76 -17.83
C PRO A 136 13.28 40.97 -18.73
N PRO A 137 14.09 42.03 -18.67
CA PRO A 137 13.85 43.22 -19.46
C PRO A 137 13.73 42.82 -20.94
N PRO A 138 12.78 43.41 -21.68
CA PRO A 138 12.65 43.14 -23.12
C PRO A 138 13.97 43.49 -23.84
N PRO A 139 14.32 42.75 -24.90
CA PRO A 139 15.57 42.94 -25.64
C PRO A 139 15.69 44.31 -26.30
#